data_AF-A0A6V6ZKD4-F1
#
_entry.id   AF-A0A6V6ZKD4-F1
#
_cell.length_a   1.000
_cell.length_b   1.000
_cell.length_c   1.000
_cell.angle_alpha   90.00
_cell.angle_beta   90.00
_cell.angle_gamma   90.00
#
_symmetry.space_group_name_H-M   'P 1'
#
loop_
_entity.id
_entity.type
_entity.pdbx_description
1 polymer ?
#
loop_
_entity_poly.entity_id
_entity_poly.type
_entity_poly.pdbx_seq_one_letter_code
_entity_poly.pdbx_strand_id
1 'polypeptide(L)'
;MLKRILILGAALFCSPAVAQERPIFDAHIHYSHDAVKLVPPEQVAKILRDAGVRKALVSSSDDNGTQLLLTAAPDIIVPALRPYRRRGEINTWMHDETVIDYLEENLAKNDYEAIGEFHAYGDDIKTPVVQRMIALAKERNLILHHHGDRAAVDLIFETWPEARVLWAHSGFDHPASVSDALDSYPRLWADLAFRSDMVSRGRLDPEWKAAFEAHPERFMVGTDTFAPERWYYVGPHADFSREWLDLLPVRIADNIAYANAERLLGSE
;
A
#
# COMPACT_ATOMS: atom_id res chain seq x y z
N MET A 1 -72.30 -25.17 -11.13
CA MET A 1 -71.21 -24.48 -10.41
C MET A 1 -69.94 -25.29 -10.57
N LEU A 2 -69.04 -24.89 -11.49
CA LEU A 2 -67.75 -25.57 -11.68
C LEU A 2 -66.65 -24.52 -11.51
N LYS A 3 -65.97 -24.55 -10.36
CA LYS A 3 -64.91 -23.60 -10.03
C LYS A 3 -63.63 -23.99 -10.76
N ARG A 4 -63.15 -23.08 -11.61
CA ARG A 4 -61.81 -23.10 -12.22
C ARG A 4 -60.76 -22.95 -11.12
N ILE A 5 -59.75 -23.81 -11.13
CA ILE A 5 -58.51 -23.60 -10.38
C ILE A 5 -57.44 -23.25 -11.43
N LEU A 6 -57.07 -21.97 -11.49
CA LEU A 6 -55.89 -21.51 -12.20
C LEU A 6 -54.69 -21.75 -11.28
N ILE A 7 -53.77 -22.63 -11.68
CA ILE A 7 -52.46 -22.77 -11.03
C ILE A 7 -51.53 -21.76 -11.68
N LEU A 8 -51.18 -20.70 -10.95
CA LEU A 8 -50.19 -19.72 -11.38
C LEU A 8 -48.80 -20.25 -10.99
N GLY A 9 -48.04 -20.75 -11.97
CA GLY A 9 -46.66 -21.18 -11.76
C GLY A 9 -45.76 -19.97 -11.55
N ALA A 10 -45.22 -19.81 -10.34
CA ALA A 10 -44.19 -18.83 -10.05
C ALA A 10 -42.84 -19.34 -10.59
N ALA A 11 -42.38 -18.79 -11.73
CA ALA A 11 -41.03 -19.01 -12.22
C ALA A 11 -40.06 -18.17 -11.37
N LEU A 12 -39.26 -18.85 -10.53
CA LEU A 12 -38.14 -18.25 -9.83
C LEU A 12 -37.01 -17.99 -10.84
N PHE A 13 -36.85 -16.73 -11.23
CA PHE A 13 -35.68 -16.27 -11.97
C PHE A 13 -34.49 -16.17 -10.99
N CYS A 14 -33.69 -17.24 -10.87
CA CYS A 14 -32.34 -17.12 -10.33
C CYS A 14 -31.47 -16.41 -11.37
N SER A 15 -31.26 -15.11 -11.21
CA SER A 15 -30.16 -14.44 -11.90
C SER A 15 -28.86 -14.88 -11.24
N PRO A 16 -27.82 -15.28 -12.00
CA PRO A 16 -26.51 -15.51 -11.41
C PRO A 16 -26.03 -14.18 -10.85
N ALA A 17 -25.89 -14.10 -9.52
CA ALA A 17 -25.15 -13.02 -8.91
C ALA A 17 -23.70 -13.17 -9.38
N VAL A 18 -23.27 -12.32 -10.31
CA VAL A 18 -21.84 -12.14 -10.55
C VAL A 18 -21.30 -11.58 -9.24
N ALA A 19 -20.57 -12.40 -8.48
CA ALA A 19 -19.88 -11.93 -7.29
C ALA A 19 -19.02 -10.74 -7.72
N GLN A 20 -19.32 -9.56 -7.19
CA GLN A 20 -18.50 -8.40 -7.48
C GLN A 20 -17.09 -8.70 -6.95
N GLU A 21 -16.11 -8.63 -7.85
CA GLU A 21 -14.73 -8.89 -7.51
C GLU A 21 -14.29 -7.97 -6.36
N ARG A 22 -13.60 -8.54 -5.35
CA ARG A 22 -13.16 -7.79 -4.17
C ARG A 22 -12.26 -6.63 -4.63
N PRO A 23 -12.62 -5.36 -4.33
CA PRO A 23 -11.82 -4.22 -4.75
C PRO A 23 -10.46 -4.25 -4.04
N ILE A 24 -9.41 -3.81 -4.74
CA ILE A 24 -8.05 -3.72 -4.20
C ILE A 24 -7.63 -2.25 -4.11
N PHE A 25 -7.11 -1.87 -2.94
CA PHE A 25 -6.22 -0.74 -2.76
C PHE A 25 -4.80 -1.30 -2.78
N ASP A 26 -4.00 -0.96 -3.78
CA ASP A 26 -2.60 -1.35 -3.82
C ASP A 26 -1.76 -0.36 -3.01
N ALA A 27 -1.36 -0.73 -1.80
CA ALA A 27 -0.67 0.16 -0.87
C ALA A 27 0.80 0.39 -1.23
N HIS A 28 1.33 -0.20 -2.31
CA HIS A 28 2.74 -0.11 -2.62
C HIS A 28 3.02 -0.26 -4.13
N ILE A 29 3.18 0.88 -4.82
CA ILE A 29 3.56 0.93 -6.23
C ILE A 29 4.74 1.89 -6.46
N HIS A 30 5.64 1.47 -7.35
CA HIS A 30 6.73 2.28 -7.87
C HIS A 30 6.62 2.53 -9.37
N TYR A 31 6.71 3.80 -9.77
CA TYR A 31 6.68 4.22 -11.18
C TYR A 31 7.86 5.13 -11.56
N SER A 32 9.08 4.69 -11.26
CA SER A 32 10.31 5.45 -11.49
C SER A 32 10.63 5.70 -12.97
N HIS A 33 11.63 6.57 -13.23
CA HIS A 33 12.02 7.05 -14.56
C HIS A 33 12.22 5.98 -15.65
N ASP A 34 12.61 4.76 -15.29
CA ASP A 34 12.80 3.63 -16.19
C ASP A 34 11.48 2.94 -16.52
N ALA A 35 10.56 2.83 -15.55
CA ALA A 35 9.22 2.33 -15.78
C ALA A 35 8.46 3.24 -16.75
N VAL A 36 8.59 4.56 -16.63
CA VAL A 36 7.98 5.54 -17.55
C VAL A 36 8.40 5.30 -19.00
N LYS A 37 9.64 4.84 -19.25
CA LYS A 37 10.13 4.54 -20.59
C LYS A 37 9.58 3.24 -21.17
N LEU A 38 9.34 2.25 -20.31
CA LEU A 38 8.93 0.91 -20.73
C LEU A 38 7.41 0.74 -20.82
N VAL A 39 6.68 1.32 -19.87
CA VAL A 39 5.23 1.18 -19.73
C VAL A 39 4.65 2.59 -19.56
N PRO A 40 4.18 3.26 -20.64
CA PRO A 40 3.70 4.65 -20.57
C PRO A 40 2.50 4.83 -19.62
N PRO A 41 2.24 6.07 -19.11
CA PRO A 41 1.23 6.29 -18.07
C PRO A 41 -0.17 5.78 -18.39
N GLU A 42 -0.64 5.95 -19.62
CA GLU A 42 -1.95 5.44 -20.06
C GLU A 42 -2.03 3.92 -20.05
N GLN A 43 -0.93 3.25 -20.40
CA GLN A 43 -0.85 1.79 -20.33
C GLN A 43 -0.85 1.32 -18.87
N VAL A 44 -0.14 2.01 -17.98
CA VAL A 44 -0.18 1.74 -16.54
C VAL A 44 -1.59 1.93 -15.98
N ALA A 45 -2.25 3.04 -16.31
CA ALA A 45 -3.63 3.29 -15.92
C ALA A 45 -4.57 2.17 -16.39
N LYS A 46 -4.38 1.66 -17.60
CA LYS A 46 -5.12 0.50 -18.11
C LYS A 46 -4.81 -0.77 -17.29
N ILE A 47 -3.54 -1.06 -17.00
CA ILE A 47 -3.13 -2.22 -16.21
C ILE A 47 -3.82 -2.21 -14.83
N LEU A 48 -3.82 -1.06 -14.14
CA LEU A 48 -4.48 -0.91 -12.84
C LEU A 48 -5.99 -1.16 -12.92
N ARG A 49 -6.67 -0.58 -13.92
CA ARG A 49 -8.11 -0.76 -14.14
C ARG A 49 -8.47 -2.20 -14.48
N ASP A 50 -7.72 -2.82 -15.40
CA ASP A 50 -7.91 -4.21 -15.80
C ASP A 50 -7.71 -5.17 -14.62
N ALA A 51 -6.78 -4.86 -13.70
CA ALA A 51 -6.52 -5.62 -12.49
C ALA A 51 -7.59 -5.41 -11.39
N GLY A 52 -8.57 -4.55 -11.60
CA GLY A 52 -9.57 -4.19 -10.59
C GLY A 52 -9.01 -3.40 -9.41
N VAL A 53 -7.85 -2.76 -9.58
CA VAL A 53 -7.25 -1.85 -8.59
C VAL A 53 -8.04 -0.54 -8.60
N ARG A 54 -8.58 -0.17 -7.44
CA ARG A 54 -9.45 0.99 -7.26
C ARG A 54 -8.71 2.20 -6.74
N LYS A 55 -7.65 1.97 -5.97
CA LYS A 55 -6.70 2.98 -5.49
C LYS A 55 -5.30 2.40 -5.45
N ALA A 56 -4.28 3.22 -5.66
CA ALA A 56 -2.89 2.80 -5.56
C ALA A 56 -2.02 3.89 -4.94
N LEU A 57 -1.27 3.57 -3.88
CA LEU A 57 -0.25 4.45 -3.32
C LEU A 57 0.99 4.39 -4.21
N VAL A 58 1.22 5.46 -4.98
CA VAL A 58 2.27 5.52 -6.00
C VAL A 58 3.36 6.49 -5.61
N SER A 59 4.58 6.02 -5.73
CA SER A 59 5.78 6.83 -5.53
C SER A 59 6.80 6.57 -6.65
N SER A 60 7.65 7.52 -6.98
CA SER A 60 8.64 7.36 -8.05
C SER A 60 9.97 8.02 -7.73
N SER A 61 11.03 7.59 -8.43
CA SER A 61 12.34 8.24 -8.40
C SER A 61 12.72 8.69 -9.81
N ASP A 62 12.80 9.98 -10.12
CA ASP A 62 12.31 11.15 -9.35
C ASP A 62 10.75 11.21 -9.30
N ASP A 63 10.17 12.31 -8.81
CA ASP A 63 8.71 12.51 -8.67
C ASP A 63 7.92 12.59 -10.00
N ASN A 64 8.60 12.76 -11.14
CA ASN A 64 7.92 12.93 -12.44
C ASN A 64 6.99 11.75 -12.78
N GLY A 65 7.37 10.52 -12.40
CA GLY A 65 6.53 9.34 -12.59
C GLY A 65 5.20 9.43 -11.86
N THR A 66 5.22 9.74 -10.57
CA THR A 66 4.02 9.93 -9.73
C THR A 66 3.08 10.96 -10.36
N GLN A 67 3.60 12.12 -10.78
CA GLN A 67 2.77 13.19 -11.35
C GLN A 67 2.18 12.83 -12.71
N LEU A 68 2.95 12.17 -13.57
CA LEU A 68 2.45 11.67 -14.85
C LEU A 68 1.32 10.66 -14.65
N LEU A 69 1.46 9.76 -13.67
CA LEU A 69 0.45 8.75 -13.43
C LEU A 69 -0.80 9.32 -12.74
N LEU A 70 -0.63 10.26 -11.82
CA LEU A 70 -1.73 11.01 -11.22
C LEU A 70 -2.55 11.75 -12.28
N THR A 71 -1.89 12.30 -13.31
CA THR A 71 -2.57 12.94 -14.45
C THR A 71 -3.37 11.93 -15.28
N ALA A 72 -2.82 10.74 -15.54
CA ALA A 72 -3.45 9.72 -16.39
C ALA A 72 -4.59 8.95 -15.68
N ALA A 73 -4.53 8.82 -14.35
CA ALA A 73 -5.50 8.08 -13.55
C ALA A 73 -5.81 8.74 -12.20
N PRO A 74 -6.29 10.00 -12.17
CA PRO A 74 -6.56 10.72 -10.92
C PRO A 74 -7.62 10.04 -10.05
N ASP A 75 -8.45 9.18 -10.64
CA ASP A 75 -9.43 8.37 -9.94
C ASP A 75 -8.79 7.25 -9.08
N ILE A 76 -7.60 6.77 -9.46
CA ILE A 76 -6.91 5.62 -8.85
C ILE A 76 -5.71 6.07 -8.01
N ILE A 77 -4.93 7.05 -8.49
CA ILE A 77 -3.63 7.33 -7.89
C ILE A 77 -3.74 8.12 -6.59
N VAL A 78 -3.02 7.64 -5.60
CA VAL A 78 -2.76 8.28 -4.30
C VAL A 78 -1.27 8.64 -4.28
N PRO A 79 -0.89 9.92 -4.43
CA PRO A 79 0.50 10.31 -4.63
C PRO A 79 1.32 10.26 -3.33
N ALA A 80 2.51 9.69 -3.43
CA ALA A 80 3.51 9.65 -2.37
C ALA A 80 4.87 10.16 -2.88
N LEU A 81 5.54 10.98 -2.08
CA LEU A 81 6.82 11.59 -2.44
C LEU A 81 8.00 10.77 -1.88
N ARG A 82 8.82 10.16 -2.74
CA ARG A 82 10.08 9.54 -2.27
C ARG A 82 11.17 10.60 -2.05
N PRO A 83 12.12 10.38 -1.14
CA PRO A 83 13.28 11.24 -0.98
C PRO A 83 14.37 11.03 -2.06
N TYR A 84 14.09 10.26 -3.13
CA TYR A 84 15.09 9.87 -4.13
C TYR A 84 14.91 10.61 -5.44
N ARG A 85 15.99 11.19 -5.97
CA ARG A 85 16.00 11.73 -7.34
C ARG A 85 16.29 10.66 -8.38
N ARG A 86 16.88 9.53 -7.96
CA ARG A 86 17.20 8.37 -8.80
C ARG A 86 17.40 7.13 -7.95
N ARG A 87 17.33 5.96 -8.58
CA ARG A 87 17.44 4.63 -7.93
C ARG A 87 18.69 4.43 -7.08
N GLY A 88 19.83 4.96 -7.51
CA GLY A 88 21.12 4.75 -6.84
C GLY A 88 21.28 5.44 -5.48
N GLU A 89 20.28 6.20 -5.02
CA GLU A 89 20.36 7.00 -3.79
C GLU A 89 19.77 6.30 -2.56
N ILE A 90 19.13 5.14 -2.73
CA ILE A 90 18.42 4.41 -1.65
C ILE A 90 19.27 4.21 -0.40
N ASN A 91 20.57 3.94 -0.56
CA ASN A 91 21.49 3.64 0.55
C ASN A 91 22.28 4.86 1.07
N THR A 92 22.11 6.05 0.48
CA THR A 92 22.95 7.22 0.82
C THR A 92 22.17 8.51 1.06
N TRP A 93 20.89 8.56 0.70
CA TRP A 93 20.06 9.77 0.78
C TRP A 93 20.01 10.40 2.18
N MET A 94 20.01 9.58 3.25
CA MET A 94 19.95 10.00 4.64
C MET A 94 21.17 10.80 5.11
N HIS A 95 22.20 10.89 4.28
CA HIS A 95 23.41 11.68 4.53
C HIS A 95 23.62 12.80 3.51
N ASP A 96 22.68 13.00 2.59
CA ASP A 96 22.75 14.01 1.55
C ASP A 96 21.79 15.17 1.87
N GLU A 97 22.32 16.27 2.38
CA GLU A 97 21.54 17.45 2.76
C GLU A 97 20.74 18.05 1.58
N THR A 98 21.18 17.84 0.34
CA THR A 98 20.45 18.33 -0.85
C THR A 98 19.11 17.64 -1.06
N VAL A 99 18.85 16.53 -0.36
CA VAL A 99 17.53 15.87 -0.36
C VAL A 99 16.47 16.76 0.29
N ILE A 100 16.85 17.59 1.26
CA ILE A 100 15.92 18.49 1.95
C ILE A 100 15.33 19.49 0.96
N ASP A 101 16.18 20.17 0.18
CA ASP A 101 15.75 21.11 -0.85
C ASP A 101 14.83 20.43 -1.87
N TYR A 102 15.18 19.22 -2.32
CA TYR A 102 14.36 18.43 -3.24
C TYR A 102 12.97 18.12 -2.66
N LEU A 103 12.89 17.71 -1.39
CA LEU A 103 11.62 17.43 -0.73
C LEU A 103 10.79 18.70 -0.59
N GLU A 104 11.36 19.77 -0.08
CA GLU A 104 10.67 21.05 0.13
C GLU A 104 10.15 21.64 -1.18
N GLU A 105 10.94 21.58 -2.25
CA GLU A 105 10.51 22.03 -3.57
C GLU A 105 9.31 21.25 -4.11
N ASN A 106 9.32 19.92 -4.00
CA ASN A 106 8.21 19.09 -4.48
C ASN A 106 6.95 19.27 -3.62
N LEU A 107 7.12 19.33 -2.30
CA LEU A 107 6.05 19.58 -1.33
C LEU A 107 5.44 20.99 -1.42
N ALA A 108 6.13 21.94 -2.07
CA ALA A 108 5.59 23.27 -2.35
C ALA A 108 4.83 23.32 -3.69
N LYS A 109 5.07 22.36 -4.60
CA LYS A 109 4.51 22.35 -5.96
C LYS A 109 3.30 21.43 -6.11
N ASN A 110 3.28 20.30 -5.38
CA ASN A 110 2.29 19.24 -5.53
C ASN A 110 1.72 18.81 -4.17
N ASP A 111 0.55 18.18 -4.20
CA ASP A 111 -0.11 17.58 -3.04
C ASP A 111 0.24 16.08 -2.93
N TYR A 112 0.45 15.60 -1.71
CA TYR A 112 0.78 14.20 -1.42
C TYR A 112 0.01 13.71 -0.20
N GLU A 113 -0.23 12.40 -0.13
CA GLU A 113 -0.81 11.73 1.03
C GLU A 113 0.26 11.06 1.91
N ALA A 114 1.42 10.75 1.32
CA ALA A 114 2.52 10.10 2.01
C ALA A 114 3.89 10.63 1.56
N ILE A 115 4.89 10.42 2.42
CA ILE A 115 6.31 10.59 2.10
C ILE A 115 7.00 9.23 2.27
N GLY A 116 7.71 8.83 1.22
CA GLY A 116 8.24 7.50 1.02
C GLY A 116 7.69 6.82 -0.23
N GLU A 117 7.99 5.56 -0.47
CA GLU A 117 8.80 4.68 0.38
C GLU A 117 10.23 5.21 0.57
N PHE A 118 10.66 5.33 1.84
CA PHE A 118 12.03 5.68 2.21
C PHE A 118 12.70 4.56 3.00
N HIS A 119 13.98 4.33 2.74
CA HIS A 119 14.82 3.32 3.37
C HIS A 119 15.65 3.94 4.48
N ALA A 120 15.48 3.45 5.70
CA ALA A 120 16.31 3.85 6.85
C ALA A 120 16.22 2.76 7.93
N TYR A 121 17.36 2.36 8.49
CA TYR A 121 17.45 1.26 9.45
C TYR A 121 18.11 1.74 10.75
N GLY A 122 17.59 1.29 11.90
CA GLY A 122 18.06 1.70 13.21
C GLY A 122 18.35 3.20 13.31
N ASP A 123 19.61 3.53 13.65
CA ASP A 123 20.04 4.91 13.91
C ASP A 123 20.08 5.82 12.67
N ASP A 124 19.85 5.31 11.45
CA ASP A 124 19.64 6.17 10.27
C ASP A 124 18.50 7.17 10.49
N ILE A 125 17.49 6.78 11.27
CA ILE A 125 16.36 7.64 11.64
C ILE A 125 16.82 8.93 12.36
N LYS A 126 17.96 8.88 13.06
CA LYS A 126 18.50 10.01 13.83
C LYS A 126 19.32 10.97 12.99
N THR A 127 19.56 10.66 11.71
CA THR A 127 20.30 11.58 10.82
C THR A 127 19.55 12.90 10.66
N PRO A 128 20.25 14.04 10.49
CA PRO A 128 19.60 15.34 10.30
C PRO A 128 18.63 15.36 9.10
N VAL A 129 18.95 14.64 8.02
CA VAL A 129 18.12 14.58 6.81
C VAL A 129 16.82 13.83 7.09
N VAL A 130 16.87 12.66 7.74
CA VAL A 130 15.65 11.89 8.07
C VAL A 130 14.81 12.65 9.09
N GLN A 131 15.42 13.27 10.10
CA GLN A 131 14.72 14.10 11.08
C GLN A 131 14.01 15.29 10.42
N ARG A 132 14.64 15.95 9.43
CA ARG A 132 13.98 17.01 8.66
C ARG A 132 12.83 16.47 7.81
N MET A 133 12.99 15.30 7.17
CA MET A 133 11.92 14.65 6.42
C MET A 133 10.71 14.31 7.32
N ILE A 134 10.93 13.75 8.52
CA ILE A 134 9.86 13.47 9.49
C ILE A 134 9.17 14.77 9.93
N ALA A 135 9.93 15.85 10.16
CA ALA A 135 9.36 17.15 10.47
C ALA A 135 8.46 17.69 9.33
N LEU A 136 8.91 17.58 8.07
CA LEU A 136 8.11 17.96 6.89
C LEU A 136 6.84 17.13 6.76
N ALA A 137 6.92 15.83 7.05
CA ALA A 137 5.75 14.94 7.10
C ALA A 137 4.75 15.39 8.17
N LYS A 138 5.24 15.68 9.38
CA LYS A 138 4.43 16.18 10.49
C LYS A 138 3.75 17.52 10.18
N GLU A 139 4.49 18.47 9.63
CA GLU A 139 3.98 19.79 9.23
C GLU A 139 2.80 19.70 8.24
N ARG A 140 2.81 18.68 7.38
CA ARG A 140 1.81 18.47 6.32
C ARG A 140 0.85 17.33 6.61
N ASN A 141 0.92 16.74 7.81
CA ASN A 141 0.17 15.54 8.17
C ASN A 141 0.31 14.41 7.13
N LEU A 142 1.51 14.08 6.66
CA LEU A 142 1.75 13.01 5.70
C LEU A 142 1.96 11.66 6.40
N ILE A 143 1.55 10.58 5.74
CA ILE A 143 1.90 9.21 6.15
C ILE A 143 3.39 8.96 5.88
N LEU A 144 4.10 8.36 6.83
CA LEU A 144 5.45 7.85 6.63
C LEU A 144 5.36 6.44 6.02
N HIS A 145 5.69 6.31 4.74
CA HIS A 145 5.85 4.99 4.11
C HIS A 145 7.31 4.54 4.28
N HIS A 146 7.54 3.69 5.27
CA HIS A 146 8.88 3.35 5.77
C HIS A 146 9.29 1.94 5.39
N HIS A 147 10.44 1.81 4.74
CA HIS A 147 11.15 0.54 4.56
C HIS A 147 12.32 0.49 5.52
N GLY A 148 12.25 -0.40 6.51
CA GLY A 148 13.31 -0.56 7.48
C GLY A 148 13.01 -1.63 8.52
N ASP A 149 13.85 -1.69 9.54
CA ASP A 149 13.73 -2.64 10.64
C ASP A 149 12.82 -2.11 11.77
N ARG A 150 12.52 -3.00 12.73
CA ARG A 150 11.75 -2.66 13.93
C ARG A 150 12.40 -1.52 14.73
N ALA A 151 13.73 -1.51 14.84
CA ALA A 151 14.44 -0.46 15.57
C ALA A 151 14.20 0.93 14.95
N ALA A 152 14.17 1.03 13.62
CA ALA A 152 13.81 2.27 12.94
C ALA A 152 12.35 2.68 13.21
N VAL A 153 11.40 1.73 13.22
CA VAL A 153 10.00 2.01 13.58
C VAL A 153 9.91 2.59 15.00
N ASP A 154 10.59 1.98 15.96
CA ASP A 154 10.60 2.45 17.35
C ASP A 154 11.13 3.90 17.44
N LEU A 155 12.21 4.21 16.70
CA LEU A 155 12.82 5.53 16.65
C LEU A 155 11.97 6.58 15.92
N ILE A 156 11.18 6.18 14.91
CA ILE A 156 10.19 7.05 14.28
C ILE A 156 9.15 7.48 15.31
N PHE A 157 8.59 6.54 16.07
CA PHE A 157 7.60 6.85 17.11
C PHE A 157 8.20 7.55 18.34
N GLU A 158 9.49 7.36 18.64
CA GLU A 158 10.20 8.18 19.62
C GLU A 158 10.27 9.66 19.16
N THR A 159 10.55 9.88 17.87
CA THR A 159 10.64 11.21 17.27
C THR A 159 9.27 11.89 17.16
N TRP A 160 8.26 11.15 16.71
CA TRP A 160 6.89 11.63 16.51
C TRP A 160 5.89 10.55 16.94
N PRO A 161 5.46 10.55 18.23
CA PRO A 161 4.56 9.52 18.77
C PRO A 161 3.21 9.40 18.07
N GLU A 162 2.74 10.48 17.44
CA GLU A 162 1.49 10.54 16.71
C GLU A 162 1.65 10.27 15.20
N ALA A 163 2.84 9.86 14.75
CA ALA A 163 3.09 9.53 13.35
C ALA A 163 2.10 8.48 12.84
N ARG A 164 1.69 8.62 11.58
CA ARG A 164 1.02 7.56 10.82
C ARG A 164 2.07 6.85 9.99
N VAL A 165 2.32 5.58 10.27
CA VAL A 165 3.37 4.81 9.60
C VAL A 165 2.78 3.64 8.85
N LEU A 166 3.08 3.53 7.55
CA LEU A 166 2.91 2.32 6.76
C LEU A 166 4.27 1.64 6.65
N TRP A 167 4.43 0.51 7.33
CA TRP A 167 5.67 -0.24 7.36
C TRP A 167 5.75 -1.21 6.18
N ALA A 168 6.57 -0.84 5.20
CA ALA A 168 6.75 -1.54 3.93
C ALA A 168 7.15 -3.00 4.17
N HIS A 169 6.50 -3.92 3.46
CA HIS A 169 6.75 -5.37 3.54
C HIS A 169 6.68 -5.95 4.97
N SER A 170 6.09 -5.21 5.92
CA SER A 170 6.10 -5.53 7.35
C SER A 170 7.53 -5.77 7.86
N GLY A 171 8.50 -4.98 7.37
CA GLY A 171 9.92 -5.10 7.68
C GLY A 171 10.61 -6.40 7.24
N PHE A 172 9.96 -7.20 6.39
CA PHE A 172 10.33 -8.60 6.14
C PHE A 172 10.45 -9.47 7.41
N ASP A 173 9.78 -9.05 8.49
CA ASP A 173 9.88 -9.70 9.78
C ASP A 173 8.91 -10.90 9.88
N HIS A 174 9.02 -11.66 10.96
CA HIS A 174 8.11 -12.78 11.25
C HIS A 174 6.76 -12.28 11.80
N PRO A 175 5.65 -13.03 11.61
CA PRO A 175 4.31 -12.60 12.04
C PRO A 175 4.22 -12.19 13.52
N ALA A 176 4.96 -12.88 14.39
CA ALA A 176 5.02 -12.56 15.81
C ALA A 176 5.67 -11.19 16.07
N SER A 177 6.79 -10.87 15.39
CA SER A 177 7.46 -9.56 15.49
C SER A 177 6.58 -8.44 14.94
N VAL A 178 5.86 -8.71 13.84
CA VAL A 178 4.92 -7.75 13.24
C VAL A 178 3.77 -7.47 14.20
N SER A 179 3.19 -8.51 14.81
CA SER A 179 2.09 -8.36 15.79
C SER A 179 2.54 -7.55 17.01
N ASP A 180 3.74 -7.83 17.55
CA ASP A 180 4.32 -7.07 18.66
C ASP A 180 4.51 -5.57 18.33
N ALA A 181 4.93 -5.26 17.09
CA ALA A 181 5.04 -3.88 16.63
C ALA A 181 3.66 -3.19 16.54
N LEU A 182 2.66 -3.89 16.01
CA LEU A 182 1.30 -3.38 15.88
C LEU A 182 0.60 -3.19 17.24
N ASP A 183 0.90 -4.04 18.23
CA ASP A 183 0.46 -3.87 19.62
C ASP A 183 1.11 -2.66 20.28
N SER A 184 2.40 -2.44 20.00
CA SER A 184 3.18 -1.33 20.58
C SER A 184 2.73 0.03 20.03
N TYR A 185 2.36 0.10 18.75
CA TYR A 185 2.09 1.36 18.05
C TYR A 185 0.71 1.39 17.38
N PRO A 186 -0.29 2.03 18.01
CA PRO A 186 -1.65 2.07 17.48
C PRO A 186 -1.80 2.72 16.10
N ARG A 187 -0.86 3.59 15.70
CA ARG A 187 -0.80 4.29 14.40
C ARG A 187 0.25 3.68 13.45
N LEU A 188 0.60 2.41 13.65
CA LEU A 188 1.37 1.60 12.71
C LEU A 188 0.45 0.71 11.89
N TRP A 189 0.69 0.65 10.59
CA TRP A 189 0.10 -0.30 9.65
C TRP A 189 1.20 -1.11 8.96
N ALA A 190 0.85 -2.31 8.53
CA ALA A 190 1.74 -3.27 7.92
C ALA A 190 1.35 -3.47 6.45
N ASP A 191 2.27 -3.16 5.55
CA ASP A 191 2.17 -3.48 4.13
C ASP A 191 2.66 -4.92 3.88
N LEU A 192 1.95 -5.67 3.04
CA LEU A 192 2.27 -7.04 2.66
C LEU A 192 2.94 -7.14 1.28
N ALA A 193 3.26 -6.02 0.64
CA ALA A 193 3.87 -6.04 -0.68
C ALA A 193 5.14 -6.89 -0.71
N PHE A 194 5.38 -7.53 -1.85
CA PHE A 194 6.52 -8.42 -2.07
C PHE A 194 6.59 -9.65 -1.15
N ARG A 195 5.63 -9.84 -0.23
CA ARG A 195 5.54 -11.03 0.61
C ARG A 195 4.73 -12.14 -0.07
N SER A 196 5.14 -13.38 0.18
CA SER A 196 4.42 -14.57 -0.29
C SER A 196 4.34 -15.66 0.78
N ASP A 197 4.91 -15.43 1.95
CA ASP A 197 5.02 -16.39 3.05
C ASP A 197 3.72 -16.55 3.85
N MET A 198 2.72 -15.69 3.60
CA MET A 198 1.39 -15.81 4.18
C MET A 198 0.68 -17.09 3.73
N VAL A 199 1.04 -17.65 2.57
CA VAL A 199 0.34 -18.78 1.96
C VAL A 199 1.33 -19.80 1.42
N SER A 200 1.08 -21.07 1.74
CA SER A 200 1.82 -22.19 1.17
C SER A 200 0.85 -23.29 0.76
N ARG A 201 0.94 -23.72 -0.51
CA ARG A 201 0.12 -24.81 -1.08
C ARG A 201 -1.40 -24.61 -0.87
N GLY A 202 -1.87 -23.38 -1.08
CA GLY A 202 -3.29 -23.00 -0.94
C GLY A 202 -3.79 -22.98 0.50
N ARG A 203 -2.88 -22.94 1.49
CA ARG A 203 -3.23 -22.80 2.91
C ARG A 203 -2.57 -21.55 3.46
N LEU A 204 -3.36 -20.78 4.20
CA LEU A 204 -2.86 -19.66 4.97
C LEU A 204 -1.96 -20.18 6.10
N ASP A 205 -0.81 -19.57 6.27
CA ASP A 205 0.10 -19.88 7.37
C ASP A 205 -0.60 -19.57 8.72
N PRO A 206 -0.53 -20.48 9.73
CA PRO A 206 -1.25 -20.29 10.98
C PRO A 206 -0.83 -19.05 11.77
N GLU A 207 0.44 -18.66 11.73
CA GLU A 207 0.93 -17.48 12.45
C GLU A 207 0.48 -16.20 11.77
N TRP A 208 0.53 -16.15 10.43
CA TRP A 208 -0.05 -15.06 9.65
C TRP A 208 -1.56 -14.94 9.87
N LYS A 209 -2.29 -16.06 9.86
CA LYS A 209 -3.72 -16.07 10.16
C LYS A 209 -4.00 -15.46 11.54
N ALA A 210 -3.24 -15.86 12.57
CA ALA A 210 -3.39 -15.32 13.90
C ALA A 210 -3.11 -13.81 13.96
N ALA A 211 -2.07 -13.33 13.28
CA ALA A 211 -1.75 -11.91 13.19
C ALA A 211 -2.88 -11.11 12.51
N PHE A 212 -3.43 -11.60 11.39
CA PHE A 212 -4.55 -10.95 10.70
C PHE A 212 -5.82 -10.92 11.57
N GLU A 213 -6.10 -11.97 12.33
CA GLU A 213 -7.24 -12.03 13.25
C GLU A 213 -7.07 -11.12 14.48
N ALA A 214 -5.85 -10.97 14.98
CA ALA A 214 -5.53 -10.08 16.10
C ALA A 214 -5.56 -8.60 15.70
N HIS A 215 -5.10 -8.26 14.49
CA HIS A 215 -5.03 -6.88 13.99
C HIS A 215 -5.80 -6.71 12.66
N PRO A 216 -7.12 -6.93 12.64
CA PRO A 216 -7.91 -6.96 11.41
C PRO A 216 -7.98 -5.61 10.68
N GLU A 217 -7.52 -4.54 11.32
CA GLU A 217 -7.58 -3.17 10.80
C GLU A 217 -6.20 -2.60 10.43
N ARG A 218 -5.14 -3.42 10.43
CA ARG A 218 -3.74 -2.94 10.34
C ARG A 218 -2.92 -3.47 9.17
N PHE A 219 -3.41 -4.42 8.39
CA PHE A 219 -2.68 -4.98 7.23
C PHE A 219 -3.23 -4.47 5.90
N MET A 220 -2.37 -4.32 4.89
CA MET A 220 -2.73 -3.91 3.53
C MET A 220 -1.98 -4.75 2.50
N VAL A 221 -2.60 -5.01 1.35
CA VAL A 221 -1.91 -5.59 0.19
C VAL A 221 -1.18 -4.50 -0.60
N GLY A 222 -0.10 -4.87 -1.28
CA GLY A 222 0.56 -4.03 -2.27
C GLY A 222 1.40 -4.87 -3.24
N THR A 223 1.75 -4.35 -4.41
CA THR A 223 2.46 -5.15 -5.44
C THR A 223 3.98 -4.99 -5.38
N ASP A 224 4.46 -3.80 -5.03
CA ASP A 224 5.86 -3.37 -5.12
C ASP A 224 6.45 -3.53 -6.54
N THR A 225 6.11 -2.58 -7.42
CA THR A 225 6.64 -2.52 -8.79
C THR A 225 8.03 -1.88 -8.86
N PHE A 226 8.96 -2.26 -7.97
CA PHE A 226 10.29 -1.64 -7.90
C PHE A 226 11.09 -1.71 -9.21
N ALA A 227 10.82 -2.63 -10.13
CA ALA A 227 11.46 -2.71 -11.45
C ALA A 227 10.41 -2.61 -12.59
N PRO A 228 10.76 -2.07 -13.77
CA PRO A 228 9.81 -1.88 -14.87
C PRO A 228 9.01 -3.13 -15.27
N GLU A 229 9.65 -4.30 -15.27
CA GLU A 229 9.02 -5.57 -15.63
C GLU A 229 7.94 -6.01 -14.62
N ARG A 230 7.99 -5.48 -13.39
CA ARG A 230 7.01 -5.81 -12.35
C ARG A 230 5.62 -5.25 -12.63
N TRP A 231 5.47 -4.27 -13.51
CA TRP A 231 4.16 -3.77 -13.92
C TRP A 231 3.27 -4.84 -14.53
N TYR A 232 3.84 -5.84 -15.20
CA TYR A 232 3.08 -6.97 -15.74
C TYR A 232 2.59 -7.95 -14.66
N TYR A 233 3.05 -7.80 -13.41
CA TYR A 233 2.61 -8.62 -12.27
C TYR A 233 1.47 -7.98 -11.48
N VAL A 234 1.05 -6.73 -11.76
CA VAL A 234 -0.06 -6.08 -11.04
C VAL A 234 -1.35 -6.90 -11.12
N GLY A 235 -1.74 -7.35 -12.32
CA GLY A 235 -2.91 -8.23 -12.51
C GLY A 235 -2.77 -9.56 -11.76
N PRO A 236 -1.73 -10.37 -12.07
CA PRO A 236 -1.48 -11.63 -11.36
C PRO A 236 -1.38 -11.48 -9.82
N HIS A 237 -0.83 -10.38 -9.32
CA HIS A 237 -0.72 -10.11 -7.89
C HIS A 237 -2.07 -9.74 -7.27
N ALA A 238 -2.92 -8.98 -7.96
CA ALA A 238 -4.28 -8.71 -7.52
C ALA A 238 -5.11 -10.00 -7.43
N ASP A 239 -5.00 -10.88 -8.43
CA ASP A 239 -5.65 -12.19 -8.44
C ASP A 239 -5.16 -13.07 -7.30
N PHE A 240 -3.83 -13.21 -7.16
CA PHE A 240 -3.21 -13.93 -6.04
C PHE A 240 -3.68 -13.39 -4.69
N SER A 241 -3.75 -12.07 -4.56
CA SER A 241 -4.23 -11.40 -3.34
C SER A 241 -5.66 -11.81 -3.02
N ARG A 242 -6.57 -11.74 -3.99
CA ARG A 242 -7.97 -12.13 -3.79
C ARG A 242 -8.11 -13.60 -3.39
N GLU A 243 -7.35 -14.49 -4.03
CA GLU A 243 -7.38 -15.93 -3.74
C GLU A 243 -7.03 -16.23 -2.28
N TRP A 244 -5.96 -15.64 -1.74
CA TRP A 244 -5.58 -15.93 -0.37
C TRP A 244 -6.46 -15.21 0.66
N LEU A 245 -6.95 -14.02 0.31
CA LEU A 245 -7.90 -13.28 1.15
C LEU A 245 -9.21 -14.06 1.33
N ASP A 246 -9.62 -14.87 0.36
CA ASP A 246 -10.80 -15.76 0.49
C ASP A 246 -10.62 -16.88 1.52
N LEU A 247 -9.40 -17.12 2.02
CA LEU A 247 -9.14 -18.04 3.13
C LEU A 247 -9.39 -17.41 4.51
N LEU A 248 -9.68 -16.11 4.57
CA LEU A 248 -9.97 -15.35 5.80
C LEU A 248 -11.47 -15.07 5.97
N PRO A 249 -11.92 -14.75 7.20
CA PRO A 249 -13.25 -14.17 7.41
C PRO A 249 -13.45 -12.92 6.54
N VAL A 250 -14.61 -12.80 5.88
CA VAL A 250 -14.91 -11.76 4.88
C VAL A 250 -14.57 -10.34 5.35
N ARG A 251 -14.86 -9.99 6.61
CA ARG A 251 -14.52 -8.67 7.16
C ARG A 251 -13.02 -8.39 7.15
N ILE A 252 -12.21 -9.38 7.51
CA ILE A 252 -10.74 -9.24 7.54
C ILE A 252 -10.23 -9.17 6.11
N ALA A 253 -10.73 -10.02 5.22
CA ALA A 253 -10.38 -10.03 3.81
C ALA A 253 -10.62 -8.66 3.15
N ASP A 254 -11.81 -8.08 3.35
CA ASP A 254 -12.20 -6.79 2.78
C ASP A 254 -11.45 -5.61 3.43
N ASN A 255 -11.10 -5.74 4.71
CA ASN A 255 -10.26 -4.77 5.39
C ASN A 255 -8.85 -4.72 4.77
N ILE A 256 -8.20 -5.88 4.63
CA ILE A 256 -6.85 -5.97 4.08
C ILE A 256 -6.83 -5.57 2.60
N ALA A 257 -7.86 -5.96 1.84
CA ALA A 257 -7.95 -5.63 0.43
C ALA A 257 -8.11 -4.12 0.16
N TYR A 258 -8.84 -3.40 1.02
CA TYR A 258 -9.25 -2.03 0.69
C TYR A 258 -9.48 -1.13 1.92
N ALA A 259 -10.33 -1.56 2.87
CA ALA A 259 -10.85 -0.63 3.88
C ALA A 259 -9.80 -0.11 4.88
N ASN A 260 -8.71 -0.85 5.11
CA ASN A 260 -7.61 -0.40 5.96
C ASN A 260 -6.87 0.80 5.35
N ALA A 261 -6.61 0.76 4.04
CA ALA A 261 -5.93 1.84 3.34
C ALA A 261 -6.77 3.12 3.32
N GLU A 262 -8.08 3.02 3.06
CA GLU A 262 -8.98 4.18 3.11
C GLU A 262 -9.06 4.79 4.53
N ARG A 263 -9.06 3.95 5.58
CA ARG A 263 -9.01 4.42 6.97
C ARG A 263 -7.70 5.12 7.29
N LEU A 264 -6.57 4.61 6.79
CA LEU A 264 -5.28 5.26 6.95
C LEU A 264 -5.29 6.64 6.29
N LEU A 265 -5.75 6.75 5.04
CA LEU A 265 -5.84 8.04 4.33
C LEU A 265 -6.76 9.03 5.06
N GLY A 266 -7.95 8.58 5.49
CA GLY A 266 -8.92 9.43 6.17
C GLY A 266 -8.65 9.68 7.67
N SER A 267 -7.56 9.16 8.23
CA SER A 267 -7.25 9.33 9.65
C SER A 267 -6.56 10.67 9.92
N GLU A 268 -7.26 11.65 10.48
CA GLU A 268 -6.64 12.90 10.98
C GLU A 268 -5.98 12.66 12.36
#